data_AF-A0A7R9TD09-F1
#
_entry.id   AF-A0A7R9TD09-F1
#
_cell.length_a   1.000
_cell.length_b   1.000
_cell.length_c   1.000
_cell.angle_alpha   90.00
_cell.angle_beta   90.00
_cell.angle_gamma   90.00
#
_symmetry.space_group_name_H-M   'P 1'
#
loop_
_entity.id
_entity.type
_entity.pdbx_description
1 polymer ?
#
loop_
_entity_poly.entity_id
_entity_poly.type
_entity_poly.pdbx_seq_one_letter_code
_entity_poly.pdbx_strand_id
1 'polypeptide(L)'
;EQPVGDAETLRGCLNRLAHARAVARDEDASGAPAYDFVAAVEGGVCTREGRDAALGGDAGDKALCCFAWAALLDVRTGRVGKARSAEFELPREMSRLVLEEGLELGDAHDVVMGTVGSKRRGG
;
A
#
# COMPACT_ATOMS: atom_id res chain seq x y z
N GLU A 1 -2.15 -8.28 7.08
CA GLU A 1 -1.67 -7.33 8.10
C GLU A 1 -1.57 -5.96 7.47
N GLN A 2 -1.88 -4.90 8.21
CA GLN A 2 -1.90 -3.53 7.73
C GLN A 2 -0.53 -2.87 7.99
N PRO A 3 0.29 -2.56 6.96
CA PRO A 3 1.55 -1.86 7.16
C PRO A 3 1.31 -0.45 7.72
N VAL A 4 2.07 -0.08 8.76
CA VAL A 4 1.99 1.23 9.42
C VAL A 4 3.31 1.97 9.27
N GLY A 5 3.26 3.08 8.54
CA GLY A 5 4.39 3.95 8.27
C GLY A 5 5.06 3.65 6.93
N ASP A 6 5.81 4.66 6.46
CA ASP A 6 6.40 4.64 5.13
C ASP A 6 7.45 3.52 4.96
N ALA A 7 8.35 3.39 5.94
CA ALA A 7 9.45 2.44 5.90
C ALA A 7 8.98 0.97 5.92
N GLU A 8 7.96 0.67 6.72
CA GLU A 8 7.38 -0.68 6.79
C GLU A 8 6.66 -1.03 5.48
N THR A 9 5.85 -0.10 4.97
CA THR A 9 5.14 -0.29 3.69
C THR A 9 6.11 -0.51 2.53
N LEU A 10 7.18 0.29 2.46
CA LEU A 10 8.24 0.11 1.47
C LEU A 10 8.96 -1.24 1.65
N ARG A 11 9.23 -1.65 2.88
CA ARG A 11 9.85 -2.95 3.18
C ARG A 11 8.97 -4.09 2.67
N GLY A 12 7.67 -4.04 2.94
CA GLY A 12 6.68 -5.01 2.44
C GLY A 12 6.69 -5.08 0.92
N CYS A 13 6.65 -3.93 0.24
CA CYS A 13 6.74 -3.84 -1.21
C CYS A 13 8.01 -4.50 -1.77
N LEU A 14 9.18 -4.25 -1.17
CA LEU A 14 10.45 -4.84 -1.61
C LEU A 14 10.54 -6.34 -1.32
N ASN A 15 9.98 -6.81 -0.20
CA ASN A 15 9.88 -8.24 0.10
C ASN A 15 8.99 -8.95 -0.94
N ARG A 16 7.86 -8.34 -1.29
CA ARG A 16 6.96 -8.85 -2.35
C ARG A 16 7.65 -8.88 -3.71
N LEU A 17 8.42 -7.84 -4.06
CA LEU A 17 9.21 -7.80 -5.29
C LEU A 17 10.28 -8.90 -5.33
N ALA A 18 10.97 -9.13 -4.22
CA ALA A 18 11.99 -10.17 -4.11
C ALA A 18 11.38 -11.58 -4.25
N HIS A 19 10.23 -11.82 -3.62
CA HIS A 19 9.49 -13.08 -3.76
C HIS A 19 8.99 -13.27 -5.20
N ALA A 20 8.37 -12.24 -5.79
CA ALA A 20 7.91 -12.28 -7.18
C ALA A 20 9.05 -12.56 -8.15
N ARG A 21 10.22 -11.92 -7.96
CA ARG A 21 11.43 -12.22 -8.74
C ARG A 21 11.86 -13.67 -8.58
N ALA A 22 11.84 -14.22 -7.37
CA ALA A 22 12.25 -15.61 -7.11
C ALA A 22 11.35 -16.62 -7.82
N VAL A 23 10.03 -16.37 -7.84
CA VAL A 23 9.05 -17.20 -8.55
C VAL A 23 9.13 -16.98 -10.07
N ALA A 24 9.44 -15.77 -10.52
CA ALA A 24 9.56 -15.42 -11.94
C ALA A 24 10.86 -15.92 -12.61
N ARG A 25 11.71 -16.67 -11.90
CA ARG A 25 12.98 -17.19 -12.43
C ARG A 25 12.84 -18.35 -13.41
N ASP A 26 11.64 -18.69 -13.85
CA ASP A 26 11.48 -19.62 -14.97
C ASP A 26 12.12 -19.02 -16.21
N GLU A 27 13.18 -19.67 -16.69
CA GLU A 27 13.76 -19.41 -18.01
C GLU A 27 12.81 -20.01 -19.05
N ASP A 28 12.60 -19.31 -20.17
CA ASP A 28 11.86 -19.88 -21.28
C ASP A 28 12.70 -21.00 -21.97
N ALA A 29 12.13 -21.66 -22.97
CA ALA A 29 12.80 -22.75 -23.68
C ALA A 29 14.15 -22.36 -24.34
N SER A 30 14.48 -21.07 -24.40
CA SER A 30 15.73 -20.53 -24.95
C SER A 30 16.78 -20.15 -23.89
N GLY A 31 16.47 -20.30 -22.59
CA GLY A 31 17.34 -19.86 -21.49
C GLY A 31 17.26 -18.35 -21.23
N ALA A 32 16.30 -17.65 -21.83
CA ALA A 32 16.06 -16.23 -21.56
C ALA A 32 15.09 -16.07 -20.37
N PRO A 33 15.15 -14.96 -19.62
CA PRO A 33 14.17 -14.68 -18.58
C PRO A 33 12.76 -14.64 -19.19
N ALA A 34 11.80 -15.38 -18.62
CA ALA A 34 10.42 -15.39 -19.13
C ALA A 34 9.70 -14.02 -19.03
N TYR A 35 10.28 -13.05 -18.30
CA TYR A 35 9.71 -11.73 -18.09
C TYR A 35 10.81 -10.65 -18.13
N ASP A 36 10.53 -9.52 -18.78
CA ASP A 36 11.45 -8.36 -18.79
C ASP A 36 11.39 -7.56 -17.48
N PHE A 37 10.21 -7.53 -16.84
CA PHE A 37 9.96 -6.74 -15.64
C PHE A 37 9.18 -7.53 -14.57
N VAL A 38 9.47 -7.19 -13.32
CA VAL A 38 8.69 -7.66 -12.15
C VAL A 38 8.22 -6.44 -11.37
N ALA A 39 6.94 -6.41 -11.01
CA ALA A 39 6.35 -5.31 -10.26
C ALA A 39 5.80 -5.79 -8.91
N ALA A 40 5.81 -4.89 -7.93
CA ALA A 40 5.13 -5.07 -6.66
C ALA A 40 4.45 -3.77 -6.24
N VAL A 41 3.29 -3.90 -5.58
CA VAL A 41 2.55 -2.80 -4.97
C VAL A 41 2.17 -3.21 -3.56
N GLU A 42 2.35 -2.32 -2.59
CA GLU A 42 1.96 -2.53 -1.20
C GLU A 42 1.27 -1.26 -0.68
N GLY A 43 0.06 -1.40 -0.15
CA GLY A 43 -0.67 -0.32 0.51
C GLY A 43 -0.28 -0.20 1.98
N GLY A 44 -0.35 1.01 2.53
CA GLY A 44 -0.01 1.28 3.91
C GLY A 44 -0.76 2.50 4.45
N VAL A 45 -0.68 2.69 5.77
CA VAL A 45 -1.23 3.88 6.45
C VAL A 45 -0.13 4.60 7.23
N CYS A 46 -0.24 5.91 7.39
CA CYS A 46 0.66 6.69 8.21
C CYS A 46 -0.07 7.82 8.90
N THR A 47 0.33 8.11 10.14
CA THR A 47 -0.21 9.25 10.86
C THR A 47 0.40 10.56 10.35
N ARG A 48 -0.45 11.58 10.22
CA ARG A 48 -0.12 12.97 9.89
C ARG A 48 -0.76 13.89 10.91
N GLU A 49 -0.27 15.13 10.95
CA GLU A 49 -0.99 16.20 11.63
C GLU A 49 -2.34 16.37 10.93
N GLY A 50 -3.43 16.50 11.70
CA GLY A 50 -4.78 16.63 11.15
C GLY A 50 -4.98 17.94 10.39
N ARG A 51 -6.03 17.97 9.56
CA ARG A 51 -6.39 19.15 8.78
C ARG A 51 -6.68 20.36 9.67
N ASP A 52 -6.38 21.53 9.11
CA ASP A 52 -6.81 22.82 9.65
C ASP A 52 -8.34 22.82 9.84
N ALA A 53 -8.81 23.31 10.98
CA ALA A 53 -10.24 23.44 11.28
C ALA A 53 -11.00 24.26 10.22
N ALA A 54 -10.30 25.14 9.49
CA ALA A 54 -10.88 25.90 8.38
C ALA A 54 -11.40 25.02 7.21
N LEU A 55 -10.92 23.77 7.09
CA LEU A 55 -11.37 22.81 6.07
C LEU A 55 -12.29 21.71 6.64
N GLY A 56 -12.84 21.93 7.85
CA GLY A 56 -13.74 21.00 8.52
C GLY A 56 -13.05 19.85 9.26
N GLY A 57 -11.76 19.99 9.57
CA GLY A 57 -11.03 19.07 10.46
C GLY A 57 -11.22 19.42 11.94
N ASP A 58 -11.07 18.44 12.83
CA ASP A 58 -10.88 18.72 14.25
C ASP A 58 -9.43 19.22 14.44
N ALA A 59 -9.26 20.54 14.58
CA ALA A 59 -7.93 21.13 14.77
C ALA A 59 -7.22 20.53 15.98
N GLY A 60 -6.05 19.92 15.74
CA GLY A 60 -5.18 19.37 16.76
C GLY A 60 -5.20 17.84 16.90
N ASP A 61 -6.08 17.13 16.18
CA ASP A 61 -6.09 15.66 16.18
C ASP A 61 -5.16 15.08 15.11
N LYS A 62 -4.61 13.88 15.36
CA LYS A 62 -3.77 13.14 14.41
C LYS A 62 -4.65 12.50 13.32
N ALA A 63 -4.35 12.75 12.05
CA ALA A 63 -5.04 12.15 10.91
C ALA A 63 -4.35 10.85 10.45
N LEU A 64 -5.11 9.82 10.12
CA LEU A 64 -4.58 8.64 9.45
C LEU A 64 -4.70 8.82 7.94
N CYS A 65 -3.57 8.80 7.23
CA CYS A 65 -3.55 8.85 5.77
C CYS A 65 -3.20 7.48 5.21
N CYS A 66 -3.78 7.13 4.07
CA CYS A 66 -3.39 5.93 3.33
C CYS A 66 -2.64 6.29 2.04
N PHE A 67 -1.79 5.36 1.60
CA PHE A 67 -0.92 5.49 0.43
C PHE A 67 -0.46 4.11 -0.04
N ALA A 68 0.28 4.05 -1.14
CA ALA A 68 0.92 2.83 -1.61
C ALA A 68 2.36 3.07 -2.09
N TRP A 69 3.20 2.05 -1.95
CA TRP A 69 4.50 1.96 -2.62
C TRP A 69 4.42 1.01 -3.81
N ALA A 70 4.94 1.46 -4.94
CA ALA A 70 5.17 0.63 -6.12
C ALA A 70 6.69 0.47 -6.35
N ALA A 71 7.11 -0.74 -6.70
CA ALA A 71 8.47 -1.04 -7.10
C ALA A 71 8.49 -1.86 -8.41
N LEU A 72 9.43 -1.53 -9.29
CA LEU A 72 9.62 -2.18 -10.58
C LEU A 72 11.08 -2.62 -10.72
N LEU A 73 11.30 -3.89 -10.98
CA LEU A 73 12.60 -4.49 -11.28
C LEU A 73 12.71 -4.74 -12.78
N ASP A 74 13.76 -4.24 -13.40
CA ASP A 74 14.25 -4.74 -14.70
C ASP A 74 15.06 -6.01 -14.47
N VAL A 75 14.60 -7.13 -15.03
CA VAL A 75 15.20 -8.45 -14.79
C VAL A 75 16.58 -8.57 -15.42
N ARG A 76 16.82 -7.90 -16.55
CA ARG A 76 18.08 -7.96 -17.30
C ARG A 76 19.17 -7.11 -16.65
N THR A 77 18.82 -5.91 -16.21
CA THR A 77 19.80 -4.97 -15.63
C THR A 77 19.89 -5.07 -14.10
N GLY A 78 18.91 -5.69 -13.45
CA GLY A 78 18.80 -5.77 -11.99
C GLY A 78 18.42 -4.44 -11.32
N ARG A 79 18.13 -3.38 -12.10
CA ARG A 79 17.79 -2.06 -11.57
C ARG A 79 16.38 -2.05 -10.99
N VAL A 80 16.21 -1.34 -9.87
CA VAL A 80 14.91 -1.21 -9.18
C VAL A 80 14.50 0.25 -9.13
N GLY A 81 13.39 0.57 -9.80
CA GLY A 81 12.66 1.82 -9.63
C GLY A 81 11.64 1.72 -8.50
N LYS A 82 11.42 2.80 -7.76
CA LYS A 82 10.47 2.85 -6.63
C LYS A 82 9.73 4.18 -6.66
N ALA A 83 8.43 4.15 -6.40
CA ALA A 83 7.61 5.35 -6.30
C ALA A 83 6.54 5.18 -5.22
N ARG A 84 6.26 6.27 -4.51
CA ARG A 84 5.17 6.36 -3.55
C ARG A 84 4.02 7.12 -4.18
N SER A 85 2.78 6.65 -3.98
CA SER A 85 1.60 7.40 -4.41
C SER A 85 1.45 8.70 -3.61
N ALA A 86 0.59 9.60 -4.09
CA ALA A 86 0.00 10.59 -3.20
C ALA A 86 -0.72 9.89 -2.04
N GLU A 87 -0.79 10.57 -0.91
CA GLU A 87 -1.55 10.11 0.25
C GLU A 87 -2.87 10.88 0.35
N PHE A 88 -3.89 10.24 0.92
CA PHE A 88 -5.14 10.91 1.27
C PHE A 88 -5.56 10.53 2.69
N GLU A 89 -6.21 11.49 3.36
CA GLU A 89 -6.70 11.32 4.72
C GLU A 89 -7.94 10.42 4.75
N LEU A 90 -7.96 9.48 5.68
CA LEU A 90 -9.08 8.57 5.90
C LEU A 90 -10.18 9.24 6.73
N PRO A 91 -11.46 8.90 6.50
CA PRO A 91 -12.53 9.29 7.40
C PRO A 91 -12.26 8.88 8.85
N ARG A 92 -12.75 9.68 9.81
CA ARG A 92 -12.53 9.45 11.26
C ARG A 92 -12.96 8.06 11.70
N GLU A 93 -14.11 7.60 11.24
CA GLU A 93 -14.65 6.27 11.57
C GLU A 93 -13.74 5.14 11.07
N MET A 94 -13.20 5.28 9.85
CA MET A 94 -12.27 4.31 9.29
C MET A 94 -10.93 4.31 10.03
N SER A 95 -10.44 5.49 10.39
CA SER A 95 -9.22 5.66 11.18
C SER A 95 -9.35 4.98 12.54
N ARG A 96 -10.53 5.10 13.18
CA ARG A 96 -10.84 4.45 14.46
C ARG A 96 -10.78 2.93 14.35
N LEU A 97 -11.44 2.34 13.35
CA LEU A 97 -11.43 0.89 13.14
C LEU A 97 -10.02 0.35 12.89
N VAL A 98 -9.18 1.08 12.14
CA VAL A 98 -7.80 0.65 11.87
C VAL A 98 -6.89 0.80 13.09
N LEU A 99 -7.00 1.91 13.85
CA LEU A 99 -6.10 2.21 14.97
C LEU A 99 -6.49 1.55 16.29
N GLU A 100 -7.78 1.51 16.60
CA GLU A 100 -8.29 1.00 17.89
C GLU A 100 -8.60 -0.49 17.83
N GLU A 101 -9.17 -0.96 16.71
CA GLU A 101 -9.59 -2.37 16.55
C GLU A 101 -8.60 -3.21 15.74
N GLY A 102 -7.57 -2.58 15.15
CA GLY A 102 -6.53 -3.28 14.40
C GLY A 102 -7.01 -3.88 13.09
N LEU A 103 -8.14 -3.39 12.54
CA LEU A 103 -8.68 -3.87 11.28
C LEU A 103 -7.74 -3.48 10.12
N GLU A 104 -7.67 -4.36 9.11
CA GLU A 104 -7.04 -3.99 7.84
C GLU A 104 -7.90 -2.93 7.13
N LEU A 105 -7.26 -1.97 6.45
CA LEU A 105 -7.95 -0.82 5.87
C LEU A 105 -9.12 -1.19 4.96
N GLY A 106 -8.96 -2.23 4.14
CA GLY A 106 -10.03 -2.67 3.25
C GLY A 106 -11.23 -3.27 3.99
N ASP A 107 -11.00 -3.89 5.15
CA ASP A 107 -12.09 -4.45 5.97
C ASP A 107 -12.80 -3.32 6.73
N ALA A 108 -12.05 -2.33 7.22
CA ALA A 108 -12.61 -1.10 7.78
C ALA A 108 -13.45 -0.31 6.73
N HIS A 109 -13.00 -0.25 5.48
CA HIS A 109 -13.75 0.35 4.39
C HIS A 109 -15.06 -0.40 4.12
N ASP A 110 -15.03 -1.74 4.07
CA ASP A 110 -16.22 -2.56 3.90
C ASP A 110 -17.25 -2.36 5.02
N VAL A 111 -16.80 -2.22 6.28
CA VAL A 111 -17.67 -1.91 7.42
C VAL A 111 -18.32 -0.54 7.28
N VAL A 112 -17.55 0.49 6.93
CA VAL A 112 -18.07 1.88 6.83
C VAL A 112 -18.99 2.05 5.63
N MET A 113 -18.69 1.42 4.50
CA MET A 113 -19.48 1.57 3.25
C MET A 113 -20.61 0.53 3.11
N GLY A 114 -20.70 -0.44 4.02
CA GLY A 114 -21.66 -1.54 3.92
C GLY A 114 -21.42 -2.43 2.69
N THR A 115 -20.16 -2.52 2.22
CA THR A 115 -19.77 -3.30 1.04
C THR A 115 -19.04 -4.58 1.43
N VAL A 116 -18.83 -5.48 0.45
CA VAL A 116 -18.01 -6.68 0.63
C VAL A 116 -16.99 -6.75 -0.51
N GLY A 117 -15.69 -6.83 -0.17
CA GLY A 117 -14.61 -7.04 -1.10
C GLY A 117 -14.12 -5.78 -1.82
N SER A 118 -14.23 -4.61 -1.19
CA SER A 118 -13.74 -3.33 -1.75
C SER A 118 -12.25 -3.33 -2.09
N LYS A 119 -11.43 -4.15 -1.39
CA LYS A 119 -10.01 -4.42 -1.72
C LYS A 119 -9.77 -4.78 -3.20
N ARG A 120 -10.78 -5.29 -3.91
CA ARG A 120 -10.67 -5.75 -5.32
C ARG A 120 -11.62 -5.04 -6.29
N ARG A 121 -12.45 -4.10 -5.83
CA ARG A 121 -13.57 -3.55 -6.64
C ARG A 121 -13.54 -2.06 -6.90
N GLY A 122 -12.52 -1.32 -6.46
CA GLY A 122 -12.36 0.07 -6.87
C GLY A 122 -11.61 0.98 -5.91
N GLY A 123 -11.43 0.54 -4.66
CA GLY A 123 -11.03 1.46 -3.59
C GLY A 123 -12.17 2.37 -3.16
#